data_AF-A0AAE0SSY1-F1
#
_entry.id   AF-A0AAE0SSY1-F1
#
_cell.length_a   1.000
_cell.length_b   1.000
_cell.length_c   1.000
_cell.angle_alpha   90.00
_cell.angle_beta   90.00
_cell.angle_gamma   90.00
#
_symmetry.space_group_name_H-M   'P 1'
#
loop_
_entity.id
_entity.type
_entity.pdbx_description
1 polymer ?
#
loop_
_entity_poly.entity_id
_entity_poly.type
_entity_poly.pdbx_seq_one_letter_code
_entity_poly.pdbx_strand_id
1 'polypeptide(L)'
;MMTYTEVIRVTDHIQTGMMTYTEVIRVTDNIQTGMMTYTEVIGVTDNIQTGVTDNIQTGMMTYTEVIGVTDNIQTGMKTYTEVIGVTDNIQTGMMTYTEFIGVTDNIQTGMMIYTEVIGVNDNIQTGMMTYTEEIGVTDNIQTGMMTYTEVIGVNDNIQTGMMTYTEVIRVTDNIQTGMMTYTEVIGITDNIQTGMMTYTEVIGITDNIQTGMMTYTEVIGITDNIQTVIGITDNIQTGMMTYTEVIGITDNIQTGMMTYTEVIGITDNIQTGMMTYTEVIGITDNIQTGMMTYTEVIGITDNIQTGMMTYT
;
A
#
# COMPACT_ATOMS: atom_id res chain seq x y z
N MET A 1 -25.14 -1.75 -33.16
CA MET A 1 -25.53 -1.51 -31.77
C MET A 1 -26.82 -2.29 -31.53
N MET A 2 -26.81 -3.23 -30.58
CA MET A 2 -28.03 -3.90 -30.12
C MET A 2 -28.28 -3.54 -28.66
N THR A 3 -29.54 -3.51 -28.26
CA THR A 3 -29.96 -3.07 -26.92
C THR A 3 -30.95 -4.07 -26.36
N TYR A 4 -30.73 -4.46 -25.11
CA TYR A 4 -31.65 -5.28 -24.32
C TYR A 4 -32.12 -4.47 -23.12
N THR A 5 -33.43 -4.50 -22.88
CA THR A 5 -34.09 -3.75 -21.80
C THR A 5 -35.13 -4.62 -21.13
N GLU A 6 -35.18 -4.63 -19.79
CA GLU A 6 -36.14 -5.41 -18.99
C GLU A 6 -36.14 -6.92 -19.34
N VAL A 7 -34.93 -7.50 -19.48
CA VAL A 7 -34.77 -8.92 -19.88
C VAL A 7 -34.27 -9.74 -18.70
N ILE A 8 -34.83 -10.95 -18.51
CA ILE A 8 -34.39 -11.85 -17.43
C ILE A 8 -32.98 -12.40 -17.69
N ARG A 9 -32.67 -12.78 -18.93
CA ARG A 9 -31.38 -13.39 -19.25
C ARG A 9 -30.98 -13.12 -20.69
N VAL A 10 -29.72 -12.73 -20.87
CA VAL A 10 -29.07 -12.67 -22.19
C VAL A 10 -27.85 -13.60 -22.22
N THR A 11 -27.58 -14.19 -23.37
CA THR A 11 -26.40 -15.01 -23.60
C THR A 11 -25.98 -14.90 -25.06
N ASP A 12 -24.97 -14.09 -25.34
CA ASP A 12 -24.56 -13.77 -26.71
C ASP A 12 -23.14 -14.27 -27.05
N HIS A 13 -22.92 -14.47 -28.35
CA HIS A 13 -21.58 -14.70 -28.92
C HIS A 13 -21.32 -13.59 -29.93
N ILE A 14 -20.46 -12.65 -29.55
CA ILE A 14 -20.27 -11.39 -30.24
C ILE A 14 -18.90 -11.43 -30.91
N GLN A 15 -18.89 -11.51 -32.24
CA GLN A 15 -17.65 -11.45 -32.99
C GLN A 15 -17.09 -10.02 -33.01
N THR A 16 -17.94 -9.05 -33.34
CA THR A 16 -17.63 -7.63 -33.23
C THR A 16 -18.93 -6.87 -32.99
N GLY A 17 -18.99 -6.01 -31.98
CA GLY A 17 -20.24 -5.32 -31.70
C GLY A 17 -20.18 -4.26 -30.62
N MET A 18 -21.26 -3.49 -30.57
CA MET A 18 -21.57 -2.61 -29.45
C MET A 18 -22.91 -3.05 -28.87
N MET A 19 -22.96 -3.31 -27.58
CA MET A 19 -24.18 -3.78 -26.89
C MET A 19 -24.49 -2.92 -25.68
N THR A 20 -25.77 -2.78 -25.38
CA THR A 20 -26.25 -2.10 -24.19
C THR A 20 -27.28 -2.98 -23.50
N TYR A 21 -27.10 -3.20 -22.20
CA TYR A 21 -27.98 -3.95 -21.33
C TYR A 21 -28.49 -3.00 -20.25
N THR A 22 -29.80 -2.88 -20.12
CA THR A 22 -30.46 -2.04 -19.12
C THR A 22 -31.50 -2.87 -18.39
N GLU A 23 -31.50 -2.85 -17.06
CA GLU A 23 -32.48 -3.58 -16.25
C GLU A 23 -32.52 -5.09 -16.61
N VAL A 24 -31.35 -5.72 -16.62
CA VAL A 24 -31.19 -7.14 -16.95
C VAL A 24 -30.83 -7.94 -15.71
N ILE A 25 -31.41 -9.12 -15.49
CA ILE A 25 -31.08 -9.90 -14.28
C ILE A 25 -29.75 -10.64 -14.42
N ARG A 26 -29.45 -11.14 -15.64
CA ARG A 26 -28.23 -11.89 -15.93
C ARG A 26 -27.75 -11.69 -17.37
N VAL A 27 -26.45 -11.42 -17.53
CA VAL A 27 -25.77 -11.44 -18.84
C VAL A 27 -24.64 -12.48 -18.83
N THR A 28 -24.42 -13.13 -19.95
CA THR A 28 -23.30 -14.06 -20.11
C THR A 28 -22.81 -14.04 -21.54
N ASP A 29 -21.74 -13.29 -21.83
CA ASP A 29 -21.30 -13.09 -23.21
C ASP A 29 -19.91 -13.65 -23.51
N ASN A 30 -19.72 -14.10 -24.74
CA ASN A 30 -18.41 -14.36 -25.32
C ASN A 30 -18.13 -13.30 -26.38
N ILE A 31 -17.18 -12.41 -26.13
CA ILE A 31 -16.90 -11.23 -26.94
C ILE A 31 -15.50 -11.34 -27.53
N GLN A 32 -15.41 -11.42 -28.85
CA GLN A 32 -14.11 -11.32 -29.54
C GLN A 32 -13.61 -9.87 -29.57
N THR A 33 -14.47 -8.94 -30.00
CA THR A 33 -14.16 -7.52 -29.96
C THR A 33 -15.42 -6.71 -29.69
N GLY A 34 -15.41 -5.78 -28.73
CA GLY A 34 -16.62 -4.98 -28.55
C GLY A 34 -16.56 -3.87 -27.52
N MET A 35 -17.63 -3.09 -27.52
CA MET A 35 -17.93 -2.11 -26.48
C MET A 35 -19.26 -2.46 -25.83
N MET A 36 -19.28 -2.62 -24.52
CA MET A 36 -20.47 -3.08 -23.82
C MET A 36 -20.80 -2.14 -22.68
N THR A 37 -22.08 -1.89 -22.50
CA THR A 37 -22.59 -1.06 -21.40
C THR A 37 -23.64 -1.84 -20.65
N TYR A 38 -23.46 -1.95 -19.35
CA TYR A 38 -24.36 -2.60 -18.41
C TYR A 38 -24.86 -1.55 -17.43
N THR A 39 -26.17 -1.38 -17.34
CA THR A 39 -26.82 -0.46 -16.42
C THR A 39 -27.91 -1.21 -15.68
N GLU A 40 -27.93 -1.11 -14.36
CA GLU A 40 -28.96 -1.74 -13.51
C GLU A 40 -29.06 -3.25 -13.74
N VAL A 41 -27.91 -3.95 -13.74
CA VAL A 41 -27.89 -5.42 -13.82
C VAL A 41 -28.02 -5.98 -12.42
N ILE A 42 -29.26 -6.05 -11.94
CA ILE A 42 -29.59 -6.31 -10.54
C ILE A 42 -30.44 -7.58 -10.42
N GLY A 43 -30.08 -8.43 -9.45
CA GLY A 43 -30.76 -9.68 -9.17
C GLY A 43 -31.53 -9.67 -7.87
N VAL A 44 -32.86 -9.81 -7.92
CA VAL A 44 -33.70 -10.00 -6.72
C VAL A 44 -34.61 -11.22 -6.92
N THR A 45 -34.08 -12.44 -6.84
CA THR A 45 -34.92 -13.62 -6.53
C THR A 45 -34.11 -14.85 -6.14
N ASP A 46 -34.59 -15.56 -5.10
CA ASP A 46 -34.01 -16.77 -4.54
C ASP A 46 -33.66 -17.82 -5.63
N ASN A 47 -32.37 -18.19 -5.71
CA ASN A 47 -31.79 -19.28 -6.53
C ASN A 47 -31.50 -19.01 -8.02
N ILE A 48 -31.47 -17.77 -8.50
CA ILE A 48 -30.90 -17.45 -9.82
C ILE A 48 -29.49 -16.88 -9.62
N GLN A 49 -28.48 -17.42 -10.32
CA GLN A 49 -27.17 -16.78 -10.44
C GLN A 49 -27.36 -15.49 -11.27
N THR A 50 -27.20 -14.34 -10.62
CA THR A 50 -27.41 -12.99 -11.15
C THR A 50 -26.07 -12.35 -11.52
N GLY A 51 -26.12 -11.24 -12.27
CA GLY A 51 -24.93 -10.46 -12.60
C GLY A 51 -24.42 -10.67 -14.02
N VAL A 52 -23.21 -10.17 -14.28
CA VAL A 52 -22.53 -10.24 -15.58
C VAL A 52 -21.41 -11.27 -15.54
N THR A 53 -21.27 -12.05 -16.60
CA THR A 53 -20.17 -13.01 -16.76
C THR A 53 -19.68 -13.04 -18.19
N ASP A 54 -18.57 -12.36 -18.48
CA ASP A 54 -18.07 -12.20 -19.83
C ASP A 54 -16.69 -12.81 -20.05
N ASN A 55 -16.50 -13.40 -21.23
CA ASN A 55 -15.17 -13.72 -21.75
C ASN A 55 -14.86 -12.76 -22.89
N ILE A 56 -13.86 -11.90 -22.70
CA ILE A 56 -13.55 -10.78 -23.58
C ILE A 56 -12.14 -10.95 -24.13
N GLN A 57 -12.01 -11.10 -25.45
CA GLN A 57 -10.71 -11.06 -26.10
C GLN A 57 -10.17 -9.63 -26.17
N THR A 58 -11.00 -8.69 -26.66
CA THR A 58 -10.64 -7.27 -26.69
C THR A 58 -11.88 -6.40 -26.49
N GLY A 59 -11.86 -5.44 -25.57
CA GLY A 59 -13.03 -4.57 -25.47
C GLY A 59 -12.96 -3.45 -24.45
N MET A 60 -14.01 -2.64 -24.49
CA MET A 60 -14.29 -1.60 -23.50
C MET A 60 -15.62 -1.91 -22.83
N MET A 61 -15.64 -1.95 -21.50
CA MET A 61 -16.85 -2.29 -20.76
C MET A 61 -17.17 -1.19 -19.75
N THR A 62 -18.45 -0.89 -19.60
CA THR A 62 -18.92 0.04 -18.58
C THR A 62 -20.03 -0.63 -17.79
N TYR A 63 -19.90 -0.63 -16.46
CA TYR A 63 -20.87 -1.17 -15.53
C TYR A 63 -21.33 -0.06 -14.60
N THR A 64 -22.63 0.12 -14.51
CA THR A 64 -23.27 1.11 -13.63
C THR A 64 -24.38 0.40 -12.87
N GLU A 65 -24.37 0.46 -11.55
CA GLU A 65 -25.41 -0.14 -10.70
C GLU A 65 -25.57 -1.65 -10.96
N VAL A 66 -24.48 -2.41 -10.80
CA VAL A 66 -24.45 -3.86 -11.08
C VAL A 66 -24.16 -4.65 -9.81
N ILE A 67 -24.83 -5.81 -9.66
CA ILE A 67 -24.53 -6.76 -8.58
C ILE A 67 -23.93 -8.03 -9.17
N GLY A 68 -22.66 -8.27 -8.86
CA GLY A 68 -21.89 -9.42 -9.33
C GLY A 68 -21.40 -9.23 -10.76
N VAL A 69 -20.08 -9.02 -10.90
CA VAL A 69 -19.40 -9.09 -12.19
C VAL A 69 -18.28 -10.12 -12.10
N THR A 70 -18.16 -10.96 -13.11
CA THR A 70 -17.07 -11.95 -13.18
C THR A 70 -16.58 -12.11 -14.60
N ASP A 71 -15.45 -11.49 -14.94
CA ASP A 71 -14.98 -11.51 -16.32
C ASP A 71 -13.57 -12.06 -16.50
N ASN A 72 -13.35 -12.66 -17.67
CA ASN A 72 -12.02 -13.03 -18.14
C ASN A 72 -11.65 -12.17 -19.35
N ILE A 73 -10.59 -11.38 -19.24
CA ILE A 73 -10.22 -10.38 -20.22
C ILE A 73 -8.79 -10.62 -20.73
N GLN A 74 -8.64 -10.75 -22.04
CA GLN A 74 -7.31 -10.76 -22.65
C GLN A 74 -6.74 -9.34 -22.77
N THR A 75 -7.49 -8.41 -23.37
CA THR A 75 -7.11 -7.00 -23.43
C THR A 75 -8.35 -6.13 -23.25
N GLY A 76 -8.31 -5.11 -22.40
CA GLY A 76 -9.46 -4.23 -22.32
C GLY A 76 -9.34 -3.04 -21.40
N MET A 77 -10.35 -2.19 -21.49
CA MET A 77 -10.58 -1.11 -20.53
C MET A 77 -11.93 -1.32 -19.88
N LYS A 78 -12.02 -1.08 -18.57
CA LYS A 78 -13.31 -1.14 -17.89
C LYS A 78 -13.51 0.00 -16.92
N THR A 79 -14.76 0.36 -16.74
CA THR A 79 -15.21 1.35 -15.77
C THR A 79 -16.38 0.77 -15.00
N TYR A 80 -16.27 0.81 -13.68
CA TYR A 80 -17.29 0.39 -12.73
C TYR A 80 -17.73 1.60 -11.91
N THR A 81 -19.03 1.76 -11.77
CA THR A 81 -19.64 2.81 -10.95
C THR A 81 -20.80 2.20 -10.17
N GLU A 82 -20.78 2.32 -8.85
CA GLU A 82 -21.84 1.80 -7.96
C GLU A 82 -22.06 0.28 -8.14
N VAL A 83 -21.00 -0.52 -7.98
CA VAL A 83 -21.08 -1.97 -8.22
C VAL A 83 -20.71 -2.74 -6.95
N ILE A 84 -21.38 -3.88 -6.75
CA ILE A 84 -21.17 -4.77 -5.60
C ILE A 84 -20.65 -6.11 -6.09
N GLY A 85 -19.45 -6.47 -5.68
CA GLY A 85 -18.76 -7.72 -6.02
C GLY A 85 -18.25 -7.75 -7.46
N VAL A 86 -16.94 -7.56 -7.63
CA VAL A 86 -16.22 -7.83 -8.89
C VAL A 86 -15.21 -8.94 -8.67
N THR A 87 -15.07 -9.80 -9.67
CA THR A 87 -13.97 -10.74 -9.76
C THR A 87 -13.46 -10.85 -11.19
N ASP A 88 -12.36 -10.18 -11.51
CA ASP A 88 -11.81 -10.22 -12.86
C ASP A 88 -10.48 -10.98 -12.96
N ASN A 89 -10.29 -11.67 -14.08
CA ASN A 89 -8.98 -12.16 -14.52
C ASN A 89 -8.55 -11.38 -15.76
N ILE A 90 -7.49 -10.59 -15.64
CA ILE A 90 -7.07 -9.61 -16.65
C ILE A 90 -5.65 -9.93 -17.11
N GLN A 91 -5.48 -10.23 -18.40
CA GLN A 91 -4.15 -10.37 -18.98
C GLN A 91 -3.51 -8.99 -19.21
N THR A 92 -4.23 -8.05 -19.82
CA THR A 92 -3.76 -6.69 -20.01
C THR A 92 -4.92 -5.70 -19.95
N GLY A 93 -4.85 -4.66 -19.12
CA GLY A 93 -5.93 -3.70 -19.15
C GLY A 93 -5.78 -2.47 -18.28
N MET A 94 -6.79 -1.61 -18.36
CA MET A 94 -6.96 -0.44 -17.51
C MET A 94 -8.34 -0.46 -16.89
N MET A 95 -8.42 -0.29 -15.58
CA MET A 95 -9.65 -0.46 -14.84
C MET A 95 -9.86 0.72 -13.91
N THR A 96 -11.12 1.14 -13.80
CA THR A 96 -11.52 2.21 -12.89
C THR A 96 -12.71 1.73 -12.10
N TYR A 97 -12.60 1.79 -10.78
CA TYR A 97 -13.63 1.48 -9.81
C TYR A 97 -14.01 2.75 -9.06
N THR A 98 -15.29 3.04 -9.02
CA THR A 98 -15.84 4.19 -8.28
C THR A 98 -17.05 3.71 -7.48
N GLU A 99 -17.07 4.00 -6.18
CA GLU A 99 -18.16 3.65 -5.27
C GLU A 99 -18.46 2.14 -5.29
N PHE A 100 -17.56 1.34 -4.74
CA PHE A 100 -17.58 -0.11 -4.91
C PHE A 100 -17.53 -0.86 -3.58
N ILE A 101 -18.14 -2.05 -3.52
CA ILE A 101 -17.99 -2.98 -2.39
C ILE A 101 -17.47 -4.32 -2.89
N GLY A 102 -16.24 -4.66 -2.50
CA GLY A 102 -15.60 -5.96 -2.72
C GLY A 102 -15.05 -6.17 -4.14
N VAL A 103 -13.79 -5.81 -4.36
CA VAL A 103 -13.05 -6.12 -5.60
C VAL A 103 -12.08 -7.27 -5.36
N THR A 104 -11.93 -8.17 -6.33
CA THR A 104 -10.92 -9.23 -6.30
C THR A 104 -10.40 -9.53 -7.70
N ASP A 105 -9.23 -8.99 -8.05
CA ASP A 105 -8.69 -9.14 -9.39
C ASP A 105 -7.40 -9.96 -9.44
N ASN A 106 -7.22 -10.72 -10.52
CA ASN A 106 -5.93 -11.29 -10.90
C ASN A 106 -5.45 -10.62 -12.18
N ILE A 107 -4.35 -9.87 -12.09
CA ILE A 107 -3.88 -8.98 -13.15
C ILE A 107 -2.47 -9.37 -13.56
N GLN A 108 -2.29 -9.73 -14.83
CA GLN A 108 -0.96 -9.95 -15.39
C GLN A 108 -0.25 -8.61 -15.66
N THR A 109 -0.92 -7.68 -16.33
CA THR A 109 -0.38 -6.34 -16.57
C THR A 109 -1.50 -5.32 -16.57
N GLY A 110 -1.42 -4.27 -15.78
CA GLY A 110 -2.48 -3.27 -15.84
C GLY A 110 -2.27 -1.98 -15.07
N MET A 111 -3.23 -1.09 -15.26
CA MET A 111 -3.37 0.13 -14.48
C MET A 111 -4.74 0.13 -13.82
N MET A 112 -4.78 0.35 -12.51
CA MET A 112 -6.00 0.26 -11.70
C MET A 112 -6.20 1.56 -10.93
N ILE A 113 -7.43 2.06 -10.93
CA ILE A 113 -7.82 3.23 -10.16
C ILE A 113 -9.01 2.83 -9.32
N TYR A 114 -8.89 3.00 -8.01
CA TYR A 114 -9.91 2.76 -7.00
C TYR A 114 -10.26 4.09 -6.35
N THR A 115 -11.55 4.38 -6.26
CA THR A 115 -12.08 5.57 -5.60
C THR A 115 -13.31 5.19 -4.82
N GLU A 116 -13.30 5.45 -3.52
CA GLU A 116 -14.40 5.15 -2.60
C GLU A 116 -14.78 3.65 -2.61
N VAL A 117 -13.79 2.75 -2.55
CA VAL A 117 -14.00 1.30 -2.49
C VAL A 117 -13.85 0.75 -1.06
N ILE A 118 -14.67 -0.26 -0.76
CA ILE A 118 -14.61 -1.03 0.49
C ILE A 118 -14.21 -2.45 0.15
N GLY A 119 -13.00 -2.84 0.57
CA GLY A 119 -12.43 -4.16 0.36
C GLY A 119 -11.90 -4.34 -1.05
N VAL A 120 -10.59 -4.20 -1.21
CA VAL A 120 -9.84 -4.58 -2.41
C VAL A 120 -8.90 -5.73 -2.08
N ASN A 121 -8.82 -6.73 -2.97
CA ASN A 121 -7.91 -7.86 -2.83
C ASN A 121 -7.38 -8.33 -4.17
N ASP A 122 -6.19 -7.85 -4.56
CA ASP A 122 -5.66 -8.10 -5.88
C ASP A 122 -4.36 -8.90 -5.88
N ASN A 123 -4.19 -9.72 -6.93
CA ASN A 123 -2.91 -10.33 -7.27
C ASN A 123 -2.40 -9.74 -8.58
N ILE A 124 -1.28 -9.01 -8.52
CA ILE A 124 -0.72 -8.27 -9.65
C ILE A 124 0.68 -8.78 -9.99
N GLN A 125 0.86 -9.20 -11.24
CA GLN A 125 2.19 -9.48 -11.76
C GLN A 125 2.95 -8.19 -12.08
N THR A 126 2.33 -7.27 -12.81
CA THR A 126 2.92 -5.97 -13.13
C THR A 126 1.85 -4.90 -13.19
N GLY A 127 2.00 -3.79 -12.48
CA GLY A 127 0.99 -2.74 -12.61
C GLY A 127 1.26 -1.42 -11.91
N MET A 128 0.36 -0.48 -12.17
CA MET A 128 0.25 0.78 -11.44
C MET A 128 -1.12 0.86 -10.80
N MET A 129 -1.18 1.21 -9.53
CA MET A 129 -2.43 1.27 -8.78
C MET A 129 -2.55 2.58 -8.01
N THR A 130 -3.73 3.16 -8.06
CA THR A 130 -4.11 4.34 -7.29
C THR A 130 -5.33 4.00 -6.46
N TYR A 131 -5.23 4.23 -5.15
CA TYR A 131 -6.24 4.03 -4.15
C TYR A 131 -6.59 5.38 -3.53
N THR A 132 -7.87 5.75 -3.51
CA THR A 132 -8.34 7.02 -2.95
C THR A 132 -9.61 6.80 -2.16
N GLU A 133 -9.61 7.20 -0.89
CA GLU A 133 -10.76 7.07 0.02
C GLU A 133 -11.19 5.61 0.22
N GLU A 134 -10.22 4.75 0.51
CA GLU A 134 -10.40 3.29 0.54
C GLU A 134 -10.49 2.73 1.96
N ILE A 135 -11.26 1.65 2.13
CA ILE A 135 -11.30 0.88 3.39
C ILE A 135 -10.91 -0.58 3.12
N GLY A 136 -9.73 -0.95 3.59
CA GLY A 136 -9.19 -2.30 3.49
C GLY A 136 -8.68 -2.62 2.09
N VAL A 137 -7.37 -2.49 1.91
CA VAL A 137 -6.65 -2.94 0.71
C VAL A 137 -5.71 -4.08 1.09
N THR A 138 -5.64 -5.11 0.25
CA THR A 138 -4.73 -6.25 0.45
C THR A 138 -4.23 -6.78 -0.87
N ASP A 139 -2.98 -6.50 -1.20
CA ASP A 139 -2.45 -6.85 -2.51
C ASP A 139 -1.21 -7.74 -2.45
N ASN A 140 -1.08 -8.63 -3.44
CA ASN A 140 0.17 -9.34 -3.71
C ASN A 140 0.73 -8.86 -5.05
N ILE A 141 1.88 -8.18 -5.01
CA ILE A 141 2.48 -7.54 -6.17
C ILE A 141 3.86 -8.10 -6.47
N GLN A 142 4.07 -8.57 -7.71
CA GLN A 142 5.41 -8.90 -8.18
C GLN A 142 6.20 -7.65 -8.61
N THR A 143 5.60 -6.74 -9.38
CA THR A 143 6.26 -5.48 -9.74
C THR A 143 5.24 -4.37 -9.88
N GLY A 144 5.42 -3.24 -9.19
CA GLY A 144 4.47 -2.15 -9.39
C GLY A 144 4.79 -0.82 -8.75
N MET A 145 3.93 0.13 -9.06
CA MET A 145 3.88 1.44 -8.42
C MET A 145 2.50 1.62 -7.79
N MET A 146 2.45 2.01 -6.52
CA MET A 146 1.21 2.15 -5.78
C MET A 146 1.13 3.50 -5.10
N THR A 147 -0.05 4.09 -5.12
CA THR A 147 -0.37 5.35 -4.43
C THR A 147 -1.62 5.14 -3.61
N TYR A 148 -1.51 5.41 -2.31
CA TYR A 148 -2.61 5.37 -1.35
C TYR A 148 -2.84 6.76 -0.80
N THR A 149 -4.07 7.25 -0.95
CA THR A 149 -4.50 8.54 -0.41
C THR A 149 -5.77 8.31 0.41
N GLU A 150 -5.77 8.77 1.67
CA GLU A 150 -6.94 8.68 2.56
C GLU A 150 -7.44 7.24 2.73
N VAL A 151 -6.53 6.31 3.05
CA VAL A 151 -6.83 4.87 3.14
C VAL A 151 -6.85 4.38 4.58
N ILE A 152 -7.81 3.52 4.92
CA ILE A 152 -7.88 2.84 6.21
C ILE A 152 -7.56 1.36 6.03
N GLY A 153 -6.36 0.96 6.47
CA GLY A 153 -5.88 -0.41 6.45
C GLY A 153 -5.33 -0.82 5.08
N VAL A 154 -4.00 -0.88 5.00
CA VAL A 154 -3.27 -1.47 3.86
C VAL A 154 -2.46 -2.66 4.35
N ASN A 155 -2.43 -3.75 3.59
CA ASN A 155 -1.66 -4.93 3.89
C ASN A 155 -1.14 -5.61 2.64
N ASP A 156 0.11 -5.32 2.27
CA ASP A 156 0.63 -5.74 0.98
C ASP A 156 1.87 -6.64 1.06
N ASN A 157 1.99 -7.56 0.11
CA ASN A 157 3.21 -8.31 -0.13
C ASN A 157 3.81 -7.90 -1.48
N ILE A 158 4.97 -7.26 -1.46
CA ILE A 158 5.61 -6.70 -2.64
C ILE A 158 6.97 -7.33 -2.89
N GLN A 159 7.15 -7.86 -4.10
CA GLN A 159 8.47 -8.32 -4.53
C GLN A 159 9.36 -7.14 -4.95
N THR A 160 8.85 -6.25 -5.80
CA THR A 160 9.56 -5.03 -6.20
C THR A 160 8.59 -3.89 -6.42
N GLY A 161 8.80 -2.73 -5.81
CA GLY A 161 7.90 -1.62 -6.09
C GLY A 161 8.28 -0.25 -5.55
N MET A 162 7.48 0.72 -5.94
CA MET A 162 7.48 2.07 -5.37
C MET A 162 6.11 2.35 -4.77
N MET A 163 6.08 2.82 -3.52
CA MET A 163 4.83 3.04 -2.79
C MET A 163 4.82 4.43 -2.18
N THR A 164 3.66 5.07 -2.26
CA THR A 164 3.40 6.37 -1.65
C THR A 164 2.13 6.26 -0.84
N TYR A 165 2.22 6.62 0.44
CA TYR A 165 1.12 6.64 1.39
C TYR A 165 0.94 8.07 1.89
N THR A 166 -0.26 8.60 1.71
CA THR A 166 -0.65 9.93 2.16
C THR A 166 -1.94 9.81 2.97
N GLU A 167 -1.94 10.33 4.20
CA GLU A 167 -3.12 10.31 5.08
C GLU A 167 -3.67 8.88 5.32
N VAL A 168 -2.78 7.94 5.62
CA VAL A 168 -3.14 6.51 5.78
C VAL A 168 -3.19 6.11 7.25
N ILE A 169 -4.20 5.32 7.61
CA ILE A 169 -4.31 4.70 8.93
C ILE A 169 -4.02 3.22 8.80
N ARG A 170 -2.93 2.78 9.43
CA ARG A 170 -2.39 1.40 9.45
C ARG A 170 -1.90 0.93 8.09
N VAL A 171 -0.59 0.77 8.01
CA VAL A 171 0.12 0.08 6.92
C VAL A 171 0.82 -1.14 7.48
N THR A 172 0.82 -2.24 6.75
CA THR A 172 1.55 -3.46 7.11
C THR A 172 2.08 -4.16 5.87
N ASP A 173 3.35 -3.98 5.56
CA ASP A 173 3.90 -4.48 4.30
C ASP A 173 5.05 -5.48 4.48
N ASN A 174 5.12 -6.47 3.59
CA ASN A 174 6.31 -7.31 3.41
C ASN A 174 6.94 -7.03 2.05
N ILE A 175 8.17 -6.54 2.06
CA ILE A 175 8.81 -5.97 0.87
C ILE A 175 10.17 -6.59 0.64
N GLN A 176 10.36 -7.19 -0.53
CA GLN A 176 11.68 -7.65 -0.93
C GLN A 176 12.58 -6.48 -1.39
N THR A 177 12.09 -5.63 -2.28
CA THR A 177 12.85 -4.45 -2.74
C THR A 177 11.91 -3.29 -3.02
N GLY A 178 12.17 -2.11 -2.46
CA GLY A 178 11.32 -0.97 -2.82
C GLY A 178 11.78 0.39 -2.35
N MET A 179 11.04 1.40 -2.82
CA MET A 179 11.12 2.77 -2.31
C MET A 179 9.77 3.17 -1.76
N MET A 180 9.76 3.70 -0.55
CA MET A 180 8.52 4.03 0.16
C MET A 180 8.55 5.47 0.67
N THR A 181 7.41 6.13 0.54
CA THR A 181 7.16 7.45 1.09
C THR A 181 5.89 7.40 1.91
N TYR A 182 5.99 7.82 3.16
CA TYR A 182 4.88 7.92 4.11
C TYR A 182 4.74 9.38 4.53
N THR A 183 3.56 9.94 4.32
CA THR A 183 3.19 11.30 4.72
C THR A 183 1.90 11.24 5.52
N GLU A 184 1.89 11.80 6.73
CA GLU A 184 0.70 11.86 7.60
C GLU A 184 0.11 10.47 7.88
N VAL A 185 0.96 9.50 8.22
CA VAL A 185 0.55 8.11 8.43
C VAL A 185 0.50 7.75 9.91
N ILE A 186 -0.52 7.00 10.31
CA ILE A 186 -0.68 6.51 11.69
C ILE A 186 -0.54 4.99 11.71
N GLY A 187 0.55 4.51 12.31
CA GLY A 187 0.84 3.10 12.51
C GLY A 187 1.39 2.44 11.24
N ILE A 188 2.68 2.13 11.26
CA ILE A 188 3.38 1.41 10.20
C ILE A 188 4.03 0.16 10.81
N THR A 189 3.98 -0.96 10.09
CA THR A 189 4.65 -2.19 10.51
C THR A 189 5.15 -2.97 9.31
N ASP A 190 6.42 -2.79 8.97
CA ASP A 190 6.96 -3.35 7.73
C ASP A 190 8.12 -4.33 7.96
N ASN A 191 8.23 -5.30 7.06
CA ASN A 191 9.41 -6.14 6.92
C ASN A 191 10.05 -5.89 5.55
N ILE A 192 11.24 -5.29 5.54
CA ILE A 192 11.93 -4.90 4.31
C ILE A 192 13.28 -5.60 4.18
N GLN A 193 13.50 -6.27 3.06
CA GLN A 193 14.81 -6.80 2.72
C GLN A 193 15.74 -5.72 2.15
N THR A 194 15.29 -4.91 1.21
CA THR A 194 16.10 -3.80 0.68
C THR A 194 15.23 -2.62 0.34
N GLY A 195 15.55 -1.44 0.85
CA GLY A 195 14.77 -0.27 0.44
C GLY A 195 15.28 1.08 0.85
N MET A 196 14.60 2.10 0.32
CA MET A 196 14.73 3.48 0.74
C MET A 196 13.37 3.95 1.27
N MET A 197 13.36 4.53 2.46
CA MET A 197 12.12 4.91 3.14
C MET A 197 12.20 6.34 3.63
N THR A 198 11.12 7.07 3.41
CA THR A 198 10.94 8.44 3.88
C THR A 198 9.65 8.50 4.67
N TYR A 199 9.73 9.01 5.89
CA TYR A 199 8.61 9.21 6.80
C TYR A 199 8.53 10.69 7.17
N THR A 200 7.36 11.28 6.95
CA THR A 200 7.06 12.67 7.25
C THR A 200 5.74 12.73 8.02
N GLU A 201 5.73 13.39 9.18
CA GLU A 201 4.51 13.56 10.00
C GLU A 201 3.85 12.23 10.38
N VAL A 202 4.67 11.23 10.77
CA VAL A 202 4.21 9.87 11.07
C VAL A 202 4.06 9.65 12.57
N ILE A 203 3.06 8.84 12.96
CA ILE A 203 2.85 8.41 14.35
C ILE A 203 2.95 6.89 14.43
N GLY A 204 4.00 6.40 15.11
CA GLY A 204 4.22 4.98 15.38
C GLY A 204 4.71 4.17 14.18
N ILE A 205 5.94 3.66 14.28
CA ILE A 205 6.64 2.88 13.25
C ILE A 205 7.26 1.65 13.92
N THR A 206 7.19 0.48 13.27
CA THR A 206 7.85 -0.73 13.76
C THR A 206 8.33 -1.57 12.59
N ASP A 207 9.61 -1.40 12.24
CA ASP A 207 10.13 -2.01 11.01
C ASP A 207 11.28 -2.99 11.28
N ASN A 208 11.34 -4.04 10.47
CA ASN A 208 12.50 -4.94 10.39
C ASN A 208 13.16 -4.78 9.03
N ILE A 209 14.40 -4.31 9.03
CA ILE A 209 15.07 -3.85 7.82
C ILE A 209 16.43 -4.56 7.67
N GLN A 210 16.59 -5.31 6.58
CA GLN A 210 17.87 -5.95 6.30
C GLN A 210 18.86 -4.94 5.71
N THR A 211 18.49 -4.16 4.70
CA THR A 211 19.37 -3.14 4.16
C THR A 211 18.58 -1.93 3.71
N GLY A 212 18.96 -0.73 4.14
CA GLY A 212 18.26 0.44 3.64
C GLY A 212 18.79 1.80 4.03
N MET A 213 18.15 2.80 3.45
CA MET A 213 18.30 4.20 3.83
C MET A 213 16.95 4.69 4.35
N MET A 214 16.95 5.26 5.54
CA MET A 214 15.74 5.76 6.19
C MET A 214 15.89 7.23 6.53
N THR A 215 14.83 8.00 6.28
CA THR A 215 14.73 9.41 6.66
C THR A 215 13.42 9.60 7.41
N TYR A 216 13.51 10.15 8.61
CA TYR A 216 12.37 10.45 9.48
C TYR A 216 12.34 11.95 9.74
N THR A 217 11.20 12.59 9.47
CA THR A 217 10.95 14.01 9.69
C THR A 217 9.63 14.18 10.45
N GLU A 218 9.62 14.93 11.54
CA GLU A 218 8.40 15.22 12.31
C GLU A 218 7.67 13.94 12.78
N VAL A 219 8.42 12.95 13.25
CA VAL A 219 7.87 11.65 13.67
C VAL A 219 7.68 11.60 15.18
N ILE A 220 6.51 11.12 15.62
CA ILE A 220 6.16 11.04 17.04
C ILE A 220 5.94 9.60 17.49
N GLY A 221 6.78 9.18 18.44
CA GLY A 221 6.63 8.04 19.30
C GLY A 221 6.04 8.41 20.66
N ILE A 222 4.75 8.18 20.88
CA ILE A 222 4.14 8.35 22.21
C ILE A 222 4.36 7.10 23.07
N THR A 223 5.39 7.09 23.92
CA THR A 223 5.50 6.08 25.00
C THR A 223 4.74 6.55 26.24
N ASP A 224 3.44 6.28 26.30
CA ASP A 224 2.67 6.37 27.55
C ASP A 224 2.45 4.98 28.16
N ASN A 225 2.29 4.92 29.49
CA ASN A 225 2.28 3.74 30.40
C ASN A 225 1.27 2.58 30.10
N ILE A 226 0.92 2.32 28.86
CA ILE A 226 0.04 1.24 28.40
C ILE A 226 0.82 0.41 27.38
N GLN A 227 1.60 -0.58 27.84
CA GLN A 227 2.10 -1.83 27.20
C GLN A 227 2.40 -1.92 25.66
N THR A 228 2.27 -0.87 24.86
CA THR A 228 2.54 -0.80 23.42
C THR A 228 3.44 0.39 23.22
N VAL A 229 4.69 0.12 22.82
CA VAL A 229 5.63 1.15 22.39
C VAL A 229 5.03 1.75 21.12
N ILE A 230 4.44 2.95 21.20
CA ILE A 230 4.23 3.79 20.04
C ILE A 230 5.50 4.62 19.98
N GLY A 231 6.39 4.24 19.08
CA GLY A 231 7.77 4.73 18.94
C GLY A 231 8.19 4.60 17.49
N ILE A 232 9.38 5.07 17.14
CA ILE A 232 10.15 4.40 16.10
C ILE A 232 10.81 3.19 16.77
N THR A 233 10.63 2.00 16.20
CA THR A 233 11.30 0.81 16.70
C THR A 233 11.80 -0.02 15.52
N ASP A 234 13.08 0.16 15.20
CA ASP A 234 13.65 -0.49 14.04
C ASP A 234 14.68 -1.55 14.42
N ASN A 235 14.61 -2.70 13.76
CA ASN A 235 15.68 -3.69 13.78
C ASN A 235 16.40 -3.65 12.43
N ILE A 236 17.63 -3.13 12.43
CA ILE A 236 18.36 -2.81 11.20
C ILE A 236 19.65 -3.62 11.11
N GLN A 237 19.79 -4.41 10.05
CA GLN A 237 21.04 -5.13 9.83
C GLN A 237 22.13 -4.20 9.27
N THR A 238 21.82 -3.43 8.23
CA THR A 238 22.75 -2.45 7.66
C THR A 238 21.99 -1.24 7.14
N GLY A 239 22.36 -0.03 7.55
CA GLY A 239 21.68 1.14 6.99
C GLY A 239 22.27 2.49 7.29
N MET A 240 21.69 3.48 6.62
CA MET A 240 21.87 4.89 6.93
C MET A 240 20.54 5.45 7.42
N MET A 241 20.56 6.13 8.56
CA MET A 241 19.36 6.71 9.17
C MET A 241 19.57 8.19 9.41
N THR A 242 18.56 8.99 9.08
CA THR A 242 18.50 10.41 9.42
C THR A 242 17.19 10.69 10.14
N TYR A 243 17.28 11.25 11.34
CA TYR A 243 16.16 11.66 12.16
C TYR A 243 16.20 13.16 12.34
N THR A 244 15.10 13.84 11.99
CA THR A 244 14.93 15.29 12.13
C THR A 244 13.61 15.56 12.84
N GLU A 245 13.63 16.30 13.94
CA GLU A 245 12.41 16.66 14.69
C GLU A 245 11.61 15.42 15.14
N VAL A 246 12.31 14.47 15.78
CA VAL A 246 11.72 13.18 16.18
C VAL A 246 11.61 13.06 17.70
N ILE A 247 10.54 12.44 18.18
CA ILE A 247 10.34 12.11 19.59
C ILE A 247 10.23 10.59 19.75
N GLY A 248 11.08 9.99 20.58
CA GLY A 248 11.00 8.58 20.95
C GLY A 248 11.51 7.63 19.89
N ILE A 249 12.80 7.32 19.96
CA ILE A 249 13.50 6.37 19.08
C ILE A 249 14.00 5.19 19.92
N THR A 250 13.87 3.97 19.39
CA THR A 250 14.45 2.77 19.99
C THR A 250 14.90 1.79 18.92
N ASP A 251 16.18 1.81 18.57
CA ASP A 251 16.68 1.00 17.47
C ASP A 251 17.66 -0.09 17.90
N ASN A 252 17.63 -1.22 17.20
CA ASN A 252 18.66 -2.26 17.28
C ASN A 252 19.40 -2.35 15.95
N ILE A 253 20.67 -1.95 15.94
CA ILE A 253 21.43 -1.72 14.71
C ILE A 253 22.69 -2.58 14.71
N GLN A 254 22.83 -3.44 13.71
CA GLN A 254 24.07 -4.21 13.52
C GLN A 254 25.19 -3.33 12.93
N THR A 255 24.92 -2.62 11.85
CA THR A 255 25.89 -1.72 11.23
C THR A 255 25.19 -0.50 10.66
N GLY A 256 25.63 0.71 11.00
CA GLY A 256 25.02 1.87 10.36
C GLY A 256 25.69 3.22 10.58
N MET A 257 25.19 4.19 9.84
CA MET A 257 25.46 5.61 10.06
C MET A 257 24.16 6.28 10.45
N MET A 258 24.17 6.99 11.56
CA MET A 258 22.99 7.64 12.13
C MET A 258 23.25 9.13 12.29
N THR A 259 22.28 9.95 11.91
CA THR A 259 22.27 11.39 12.15
C THR A 259 20.98 11.75 12.84
N TYR A 260 21.08 12.38 14.01
CA TYR A 260 19.96 12.86 14.81
C TYR A 260 20.05 14.38 14.92
N THR A 261 18.99 15.07 14.52
CA THR A 261 18.87 16.53 14.59
C THR A 261 17.55 16.87 15.27
N GLU A 262 17.59 17.67 16.34
CA GLU A 262 16.39 18.10 17.06
C GLU A 262 15.54 16.92 17.58
N VAL A 263 16.19 15.97 18.26
CA VAL A 263 15.56 14.72 18.72
C VAL A 263 15.39 14.69 20.24
N ILE A 264 14.27 14.12 20.70
CA ILE A 264 14.00 13.89 22.13
C ILE A 264 13.80 12.39 22.39
N GLY A 265 14.64 11.82 23.25
CA GLY A 265 14.53 10.44 23.72
C GLY A 265 15.02 9.43 22.68
N ILE A 266 16.28 9.05 22.80
CA ILE A 266 16.95 8.02 22.00
C ILE A 266 17.35 6.87 22.93
N THR A 267 17.13 5.63 22.48
CA THR A 267 17.59 4.43 23.19
C THR A 267 18.00 3.35 22.21
N ASP A 268 19.27 3.32 21.83
CA ASP A 268 19.73 2.44 20.77
C ASP A 268 20.70 1.35 21.26
N ASN A 269 20.64 0.17 20.63
CA ASN A 269 21.63 -0.88 20.77
C ASN A 269 22.39 -1.05 19.45
N ILE A 270 23.67 -0.70 19.44
CA ILE A 270 24.46 -0.56 18.23
C ILE A 270 25.70 -1.46 18.29
N GLN A 271 25.83 -2.40 17.34
CA GLN A 271 27.02 -3.23 17.23
C GLN A 271 28.19 -2.46 16.60
N THR A 272 27.96 -1.79 15.46
CA THR A 272 28.98 -0.97 14.81
C THR A 272 28.34 0.26 14.17
N GLY A 273 28.84 1.46 14.46
CA GLY A 273 28.29 2.61 13.75
C GLY A 273 29.01 3.93 13.92
N MET A 274 28.59 4.88 13.09
CA MET A 274 28.94 6.29 13.23
C MET A 274 27.67 7.05 13.57
N MET A 275 27.70 7.85 14.63
CA MET A 275 26.54 8.60 15.12
C MET A 275 26.89 10.07 15.20
N THR A 276 25.99 10.92 14.74
CA THR A 276 26.05 12.36 14.89
C THR A 276 24.77 12.84 15.56
N TYR A 277 24.90 13.54 16.69
CA TYR A 277 23.79 14.10 17.44
C TYR A 277 23.93 15.62 17.46
N THR A 278 22.90 16.32 17.02
CA THR A 278 22.81 17.78 17.02
C THR A 278 21.50 18.19 17.69
N GLU A 279 21.57 19.01 18.73
CA GLU A 279 20.37 19.51 19.43
C GLU A 279 19.48 18.37 19.98
N VAL A 280 20.08 17.42 20.70
CA VAL A 280 19.39 16.22 21.21
C VAL A 280 19.19 16.26 22.72
N ILE A 281 18.03 15.78 23.18
CA ILE A 281 17.70 15.64 24.61
C ILE A 281 17.44 14.18 24.95
N GLY A 282 18.20 13.62 25.87
CA GLY A 282 18.01 12.27 26.40
C GLY A 282 18.50 11.18 25.44
N ILE A 283 19.75 10.76 25.62
CA ILE A 283 20.37 9.66 24.88
C ILE A 283 20.70 8.54 25.86
N THR A 284 20.39 7.30 25.50
CA THR A 284 20.73 6.09 26.29
C THR A 284 21.14 4.96 25.36
N ASP A 285 22.40 4.94 24.94
CA ASP A 285 22.84 3.98 23.92
C ASP A 285 23.79 2.90 24.48
N ASN A 286 23.67 1.67 23.98
CA ASN A 286 24.64 0.61 24.17
C ASN A 286 25.41 0.37 22.87
N ILE A 287 26.71 0.69 22.86
CA ILE A 287 27.52 0.73 21.65
C ILE A 287 28.72 -0.20 21.78
N GLN A 288 28.81 -1.23 20.94
CA GLN A 288 29.98 -2.12 20.93
C GLN A 288 31.18 -1.47 20.23
N THR A 289 30.98 -0.90 19.05
CA THR A 289 32.04 -0.16 18.33
C THR A 289 31.47 1.07 17.65
N GLY A 290 32.00 2.26 17.89
CA GLY A 290 31.53 3.40 17.13
C GLY A 290 32.29 4.71 17.26
N MET A 291 31.92 5.64 16.40
CA MET A 291 32.36 7.04 16.47
C MET A 291 31.14 7.92 16.71
N MET A 292 31.19 8.76 17.74
CA MET A 292 30.09 9.63 18.12
C MET A 292 30.54 11.08 18.09
N THR A 293 29.70 11.95 17.54
CA THR A 293 29.85 13.41 17.61
C THR A 293 28.61 14.01 18.22
N TYR A 294 28.76 14.80 19.27
CA TYR A 294 27.68 15.48 19.98
C TYR A 294 27.84 16.98 19.87
N THR A 295 26.79 17.67 19.39
CA THR A 295 26.69 19.12 19.34
C THR A 295 25.41 19.52 20.06
N GLU A 296 25.52 20.36 21.10
CA GLU A 296 24.35 20.87 21.84
C GLU A 296 23.42 19.77 22.40
N VAL A 297 24.01 18.76 23.07
CA VAL A 297 23.27 17.61 23.60
C VAL A 297 23.08 17.69 25.12
N ILE A 298 21.89 17.30 25.61
CA ILE A 298 21.55 17.27 27.04
C ILE A 298 21.15 15.86 27.46
N GLY A 299 21.82 15.32 28.49
CA GLY A 299 21.44 14.06 29.13
C GLY A 299 21.88 12.82 28.35
N ILE A 300 23.16 12.48 28.44
CA ILE A 300 23.77 11.32 27.77
C ILE A 300 24.03 10.21 28.79
N THR A 301 23.58 8.99 28.49
CA THR A 301 23.79 7.78 29.29
C THR A 301 24.25 6.63 28.40
N ASP A 302 25.45 6.76 27.84
CA ASP A 302 25.97 5.77 26.89
C ASP A 302 26.90 4.75 27.54
N ASN A 303 26.79 3.50 27.10
CA ASN A 303 27.68 2.40 27.45
C ASN A 303 28.45 1.97 26.20
N ILE A 304 29.70 2.46 26.08
CA ILE A 304 30.53 2.27 24.89
C ILE A 304 31.69 1.33 25.20
N GLN A 305 31.78 0.22 24.47
CA GLN A 305 32.88 -0.74 24.64
C GLN A 305 34.16 -0.29 23.91
N THR A 306 34.06 0.19 22.67
CA THR A 306 35.21 0.66 21.88
C THR A 306 34.76 1.81 20.97
N GLY A 307 35.47 2.93 20.98
CA GLY A 307 35.06 4.05 20.15
C GLY A 307 35.71 5.37 20.51
N MET A 308 35.33 6.40 19.77
CA MET A 308 35.72 7.78 20.02
C MET A 308 34.48 8.65 20.16
N MET A 309 34.48 9.50 21.20
CA MET A 309 33.45 10.51 21.41
C MET A 309 34.05 11.89 21.19
N THR A 310 33.37 12.71 20.39
CA THR A 310 33.73 14.12 20.15
C THR A 310 32.57 14.99 20.58
N TYR A 311 32.86 16.05 21.33
CA TYR A 311 31.88 17.04 21.78
C TYR A 311 32.26 18.38 21.14
N THR A 312 31.32 18.99 20.40
CA THR A 312 31.52 20.23 19.64
C THR A 312 30.54 21.32 20.02
#